data_AF-A0A7X3QNS5-F1
#
_entry.id   AF-A0A7X3QNS5-F1
#
_cell.length_a   1.000
_cell.length_b   1.000
_cell.length_c   1.000
_cell.angle_alpha   90.00
_cell.angle_beta   90.00
_cell.angle_gamma   90.00
#
_symmetry.space_group_name_H-M   'P 1'
#
loop_
_entity.id
_entity.type
_entity.pdbx_description
1 polymer ?
#
loop_
_entity_poly.entity_id
_entity_poly.type
_entity_poly.pdbx_seq_one_letter_code
_entity_poly.pdbx_strand_id
1 'polypeptide(L)'
;MTALPRLERLLLDADLDVSIQPYLEAVGFQTHFALHIEADERDDVALLRWARENDYILVCHDKHKDRSTRLELYPELKANGGRILRITGDSSQDVLTALGKIVVNREKWRAWFEDNNGVVILKVDGVLYNSADKLYRMVERQLEASDPADRIRNRKPARVGKRTTHTPPPQQSRLPDWDSEGDESSLDLSV
;
A
#
# COMPACT_ATOMS: atom_id res chain seq x y z
N MET A 1 -38.77 7.07 3.96
CA MET A 1 -37.32 7.03 3.71
C MET A 1 -37.01 5.67 3.10
N THR A 2 -36.65 5.63 1.83
CA THR A 2 -36.27 4.40 1.14
C THR A 2 -34.91 3.97 1.67
N ALA A 3 -34.81 2.78 2.26
CA ALA A 3 -33.51 2.23 2.64
C ALA A 3 -32.67 2.10 1.35
N LEU A 4 -31.46 2.66 1.36
CA LEU A 4 -30.51 2.46 0.26
C LEU A 4 -30.31 0.94 0.06
N PRO A 5 -30.09 0.48 -1.17
CA PRO A 5 -29.78 -0.93 -1.41
C PRO A 5 -28.55 -1.31 -0.59
N ARG A 6 -28.64 -2.43 0.15
CA ARG A 6 -27.51 -2.94 0.93
C ARG A 6 -26.38 -3.31 -0.04
N LEU A 7 -25.22 -2.67 0.15
CA LEU A 7 -24.00 -2.96 -0.60
C LEU A 7 -23.25 -4.12 0.08
N GLU A 8 -22.00 -4.35 -0.34
CA GLU A 8 -21.16 -5.42 0.18
C GLU A 8 -20.87 -5.26 1.68
N ARG A 9 -20.47 -6.37 2.29
CA ARG A 9 -20.06 -6.43 3.69
C ARG A 9 -18.55 -6.23 3.77
N LEU A 10 -18.08 -5.25 4.53
CA LEU A 10 -16.66 -4.87 4.63
C LEU A 10 -16.14 -5.06 6.06
N LEU A 11 -15.10 -5.87 6.24
CA LEU A 11 -14.38 -5.98 7.51
C LEU A 11 -13.21 -5.02 7.44
N LEU A 12 -13.20 -4.00 8.29
CA LEU A 12 -12.18 -2.96 8.34
C LEU A 12 -11.08 -3.37 9.32
N ASP A 13 -9.84 -3.46 8.85
CA ASP A 13 -8.67 -3.73 9.68
C ASP A 13 -8.45 -2.60 10.70
N ALA A 14 -7.77 -2.89 11.81
CA ALA A 14 -7.49 -1.97 12.89
C ALA A 14 -6.52 -0.84 12.49
N ASP A 15 -5.84 -0.97 11.35
CA ASP A 15 -4.93 0.03 10.81
C ASP A 15 -5.64 1.15 10.01
N LEU A 16 -6.93 0.99 9.73
CA LEU A 16 -7.76 2.02 9.10
C LEU A 16 -8.24 3.04 10.13
N ASP A 17 -8.38 4.30 9.70
CA ASP A 17 -9.01 5.33 10.51
C ASP A 17 -10.47 4.95 10.83
N VAL A 18 -10.80 4.86 12.12
CA VAL A 18 -12.12 4.47 12.62
C VAL A 18 -13.26 5.34 12.08
N SER A 19 -12.97 6.60 11.74
CA SER A 19 -13.95 7.53 11.21
C SER A 19 -14.39 7.21 9.78
N ILE A 20 -13.71 6.30 9.05
CA ILE A 20 -14.15 5.88 7.71
C ILE A 20 -15.47 5.09 7.75
N GLN A 21 -15.72 4.34 8.82
CA GLN A 21 -16.89 3.47 8.96
C GLN A 21 -18.22 4.21 8.79
N PRO A 22 -18.53 5.28 9.54
CA PRO A 22 -19.82 5.97 9.39
C PRO A 22 -20.05 6.48 7.95
N TYR A 23 -19.00 6.85 7.23
CA TYR A 23 -19.13 7.25 5.82
C TYR A 23 -19.46 6.06 4.90
N LEU A 24 -18.82 4.91 5.11
CA LEU A 24 -19.12 3.69 4.35
C LEU A 24 -20.55 3.20 4.62
N GLU A 25 -21.00 3.24 5.88
CA GLU A 25 -22.37 2.90 6.27
C GLU A 25 -23.39 3.86 5.66
N ALA A 26 -23.08 5.16 5.64
CA ALA A 26 -23.94 6.17 5.00
C ALA A 26 -24.10 5.94 3.49
N VAL A 27 -23.08 5.40 2.82
CA VAL A 27 -23.14 5.00 1.41
C VAL A 27 -23.94 3.69 1.20
N GLY A 28 -24.11 2.89 2.26
CA GLY A 28 -24.91 1.66 2.25
C GLY A 28 -24.11 0.36 2.38
N PHE A 29 -22.80 0.42 2.66
CA PHE A 29 -22.02 -0.78 3.02
C PHE A 29 -22.40 -1.28 4.40
N GLN A 30 -22.29 -2.60 4.60
CA GLN A 30 -22.36 -3.19 5.93
C GLN A 30 -20.94 -3.38 6.47
N THR A 31 -20.51 -2.53 7.39
CA THR A 31 -19.15 -2.55 7.91
C THR A 31 -19.05 -3.20 9.28
N HIS A 32 -17.88 -3.77 9.59
CA HIS A 32 -17.49 -4.18 10.93
C HIS A 32 -16.00 -3.90 11.12
N PHE A 33 -15.56 -3.49 12.32
CA PHE A 33 -14.13 -3.33 12.61
C PHE A 33 -13.51 -4.59 13.20
N ALA A 34 -12.27 -4.88 12.82
CA ALA A 34 -11.46 -5.97 13.36
C ALA A 34 -11.28 -5.87 14.89
N LEU A 35 -11.24 -4.66 15.44
CA LEU A 35 -11.18 -4.41 16.89
C LEU A 35 -12.37 -5.01 17.66
N HIS A 36 -13.48 -5.31 16.97
CA HIS A 36 -14.76 -5.70 17.59
C HIS A 36 -15.11 -7.19 17.34
N ILE A 37 -14.18 -7.97 16.78
CA ILE A 37 -14.39 -9.40 16.55
C ILE A 37 -13.55 -10.23 17.53
N GLU A 38 -14.00 -11.45 17.84
CA GLU A 38 -13.28 -12.42 18.70
C GLU A 38 -12.06 -13.06 17.99
N ALA A 39 -11.34 -12.29 17.17
CA ALA A 39 -10.13 -12.71 16.49
C ALA A 39 -8.95 -11.82 16.94
N ASP A 40 -7.74 -12.36 16.91
CA ASP A 40 -6.54 -11.53 17.12
C ASP A 40 -6.40 -10.54 15.96
N GLU A 41 -6.61 -9.26 16.25
CA GLU A 41 -6.52 -8.16 15.29
C GLU A 41 -5.13 -8.01 14.65
N ARG A 42 -4.09 -8.61 15.24
CA ARG A 42 -2.73 -8.58 14.70
C ARG A 42 -2.44 -9.75 13.77
N ASP A 43 -3.33 -10.72 13.71
CA ASP A 43 -3.22 -11.88 12.84
C ASP A 43 -4.04 -11.67 11.57
N ASP A 44 -3.38 -11.16 10.52
CA ASP A 44 -3.96 -10.96 9.18
C ASP A 44 -4.67 -12.24 8.67
N VAL A 45 -4.17 -13.43 9.02
CA VAL A 45 -4.75 -14.72 8.62
C VAL A 45 -6.05 -14.97 9.36
N ALA A 46 -6.09 -14.72 10.67
CA ALA A 46 -7.33 -14.82 11.46
C ALA A 46 -8.41 -13.86 10.95
N LEU A 47 -8.03 -12.61 10.63
CA LEU A 47 -8.95 -11.63 10.05
C LEU A 47 -9.51 -12.08 8.70
N LEU A 48 -8.66 -12.61 7.81
CA LEU A 48 -9.09 -13.15 6.53
C LEU A 48 -10.06 -14.34 6.70
N ARG A 49 -9.77 -15.25 7.62
CA ARG A 49 -10.62 -16.41 7.91
C ARG A 49 -12.00 -15.96 8.39
N TRP A 50 -12.03 -15.07 9.38
CA TRP A 50 -13.28 -14.52 9.90
C TRP A 50 -14.07 -13.81 8.81
N ALA A 51 -13.42 -12.98 8.00
CA ALA A 51 -14.07 -12.28 6.90
C ALA A 51 -14.72 -13.26 5.91
N ARG A 52 -13.98 -14.29 5.50
CA ARG A 52 -14.47 -15.33 4.60
C ARG A 52 -15.67 -16.09 5.18
N GLU A 53 -15.58 -16.54 6.42
CA GLU A 53 -16.64 -17.31 7.10
C GLU A 53 -17.93 -16.51 7.27
N ASN A 54 -17.83 -15.19 7.32
CA ASN A 54 -18.97 -14.29 7.51
C ASN A 54 -19.40 -13.55 6.23
N ASP A 55 -18.86 -13.92 5.06
CA ASP A 55 -19.12 -13.28 3.75
C ASP A 55 -18.79 -11.77 3.72
N TYR A 56 -17.68 -11.39 4.35
CA TYR A 56 -17.10 -10.06 4.29
C TYR A 56 -15.94 -9.99 3.27
N ILE A 57 -15.62 -8.77 2.87
CA ILE A 57 -14.40 -8.41 2.17
C ILE A 57 -13.49 -7.73 3.20
N LEU A 58 -12.28 -8.24 3.40
CA LEU A 58 -11.30 -7.62 4.29
C LEU A 58 -10.76 -6.35 3.63
N VAL A 59 -10.76 -5.23 4.34
CA VAL A 59 -10.23 -3.94 3.90
C VAL A 59 -9.09 -3.54 4.82
N CYS A 60 -7.91 -3.30 4.25
CA CYS A 60 -6.72 -2.89 5.01
C CYS A 60 -5.83 -1.97 4.17
N HIS A 61 -4.80 -1.37 4.77
CA HIS A 61 -3.79 -0.66 4.01
C HIS A 61 -2.86 -1.60 3.22
N ASP A 62 -2.23 -1.09 2.17
CA ASP A 62 -1.33 -1.90 1.35
C ASP A 62 0.01 -2.22 2.05
N LYS A 63 0.05 -3.38 2.72
CA LYS A 63 1.25 -3.93 3.39
C LYS A 63 2.09 -4.84 2.48
N HIS A 64 2.18 -4.62 1.16
CA HIS A 64 2.81 -5.59 0.23
C HIS A 64 4.29 -5.94 0.53
N LYS A 65 5.01 -5.12 1.30
CA LYS A 65 6.41 -5.38 1.71
C LYS A 65 6.51 -6.24 2.96
N ASP A 66 5.43 -6.42 3.70
CA ASP A 66 5.45 -7.17 4.94
C ASP A 66 5.76 -8.66 4.68
N ARG A 67 6.58 -9.23 5.56
CA ARG A 67 7.03 -10.61 5.46
C ARG A 67 5.96 -11.58 5.93
N SER A 68 5.22 -11.24 7.00
CA SER A 68 4.12 -12.06 7.53
C SER A 68 3.02 -12.24 6.47
N THR A 69 2.52 -11.15 5.89
CA THR A 69 1.59 -11.15 4.75
C THR A 69 2.05 -12.11 3.64
N ARG A 70 3.33 -12.09 3.27
CA ARG A 70 3.82 -12.95 2.18
C ARG A 70 3.87 -14.42 2.58
N LEU A 71 4.38 -14.73 3.76
CA LEU A 71 4.65 -16.12 4.14
C LEU A 71 3.42 -16.84 4.70
N GLU A 72 2.41 -16.11 5.18
CA GLU A 72 1.28 -16.69 5.88
C GLU A 72 -0.05 -16.38 5.16
N LEU A 73 -0.31 -15.11 4.86
CA LEU A 73 -1.59 -14.68 4.27
C LEU A 73 -1.78 -15.18 2.83
N TYR A 74 -0.75 -15.13 1.98
CA TYR A 74 -0.90 -15.55 0.58
C TYR A 74 -1.09 -17.07 0.40
N PRO A 75 -0.36 -17.94 1.14
CA PRO A 75 -0.69 -19.36 1.19
C PRO A 75 -2.12 -19.63 1.67
N GLU A 76 -2.59 -18.98 2.73
CA GLU A 76 -3.97 -19.10 3.21
C GLU A 76 -4.97 -18.71 2.12
N LEU A 77 -4.76 -17.57 1.48
CA LEU A 77 -5.63 -17.06 0.42
C LEU A 77 -5.69 -17.99 -0.79
N LYS A 78 -4.59 -18.66 -1.13
CA LYS A 78 -4.53 -19.66 -2.21
C LYS A 78 -5.22 -20.97 -1.82
N ALA A 79 -5.04 -21.44 -0.60
CA ALA A 79 -5.60 -22.70 -0.14
C ALA A 79 -7.12 -22.61 0.07
N ASN A 80 -7.58 -21.52 0.69
CA ASN A 80 -8.93 -21.42 1.24
C ASN A 80 -9.76 -20.27 0.63
N GLY A 81 -9.18 -19.47 -0.27
CA GLY A 81 -9.86 -18.33 -0.87
C GLY A 81 -10.05 -17.16 0.10
N GLY A 82 -10.72 -16.11 -0.39
CA GLY A 82 -10.94 -14.87 0.32
C GLY A 82 -10.83 -13.64 -0.60
N ARG A 83 -11.36 -12.52 -0.11
CA ARG A 83 -11.44 -11.25 -0.84
C ARG A 83 -10.83 -10.15 0.02
N ILE A 84 -9.81 -9.48 -0.50
CA ILE A 84 -9.10 -8.42 0.21
C ILE A 84 -9.04 -7.16 -0.66
N LEU A 85 -9.52 -6.04 -0.13
CA LEU A 85 -9.29 -4.70 -0.66
C LEU A 85 -8.11 -4.07 0.09
N ARG A 86 -7.05 -3.72 -0.65
CA ARG A 86 -5.92 -2.96 -0.10
C ARG A 86 -5.96 -1.53 -0.56
N ILE A 87 -5.99 -0.59 0.37
CA ILE A 87 -5.98 0.84 0.07
C ILE A 87 -4.52 1.30 0.07
N THR A 88 -4.04 1.85 -1.05
CA THR A 88 -2.69 2.45 -1.06
C THR A 88 -2.64 3.67 -0.15
N GLY A 89 -1.49 3.94 0.46
CA GLY A 89 -1.34 4.93 1.52
C GLY A 89 -1.16 4.25 2.88
N ASP A 90 -1.03 5.05 3.93
CA ASP A 90 -0.93 4.60 5.32
C ASP A 90 -2.04 5.25 6.16
N SER A 91 -2.02 5.01 7.47
CA SER A 91 -3.01 5.52 8.43
C SER A 91 -3.04 7.04 8.56
N SER A 92 -2.08 7.77 7.99
CA SER A 92 -2.10 9.24 7.95
C SER A 92 -2.92 9.81 6.79
N GLN A 93 -3.39 8.95 5.88
CA GLN A 93 -4.17 9.36 4.72
C GLN A 93 -5.52 9.95 5.14
N ASP A 94 -5.92 11.02 4.45
CA ASP A 94 -7.27 11.56 4.55
C ASP A 94 -8.37 10.50 4.32
N VAL A 95 -9.35 10.50 5.22
CA VAL A 95 -10.46 9.55 5.30
C VAL A 95 -11.32 9.60 4.04
N LEU A 96 -11.59 10.79 3.51
CA LEU A 96 -12.40 10.95 2.30
C LEU A 96 -11.67 10.41 1.07
N THR A 97 -10.34 10.52 1.04
CA THR A 97 -9.51 9.91 0.00
C THR A 97 -9.56 8.38 0.08
N ALA A 98 -9.55 7.80 1.28
CA ALA A 98 -9.66 6.35 1.47
C ALA A 98 -11.06 5.84 1.06
N LEU A 99 -12.10 6.53 1.52
CA LEU A 99 -13.49 6.30 1.13
C LEU A 99 -13.66 6.37 -0.39
N GLY A 100 -13.14 7.42 -1.02
CA GLY A 100 -13.22 7.63 -2.46
C GLY A 100 -12.63 6.48 -3.26
N LYS A 101 -11.49 5.92 -2.83
CA LYS A 101 -10.86 4.75 -3.47
C LYS A 101 -11.78 3.52 -3.47
N ILE A 102 -12.49 3.28 -2.37
CA ILE A 102 -13.44 2.16 -2.21
C ILE A 102 -14.67 2.39 -3.09
N VAL A 103 -15.31 3.56 -2.96
CA VAL A 103 -16.61 3.86 -3.57
C VAL A 103 -16.50 4.04 -5.09
N VAL A 104 -15.55 4.86 -5.56
CA VAL A 104 -15.43 5.21 -6.98
C VAL A 104 -15.12 4.00 -7.85
N ASN A 105 -14.35 3.04 -7.35
CA ASN A 105 -13.97 1.85 -8.09
C ASN A 105 -14.87 0.63 -7.81
N ARG A 106 -16.00 0.81 -7.12
CA ARG A 106 -16.87 -0.27 -6.64
C ARG A 106 -17.22 -1.30 -7.70
N GLU A 107 -17.76 -0.85 -8.82
CA GLU A 107 -18.21 -1.76 -9.88
C GLU A 107 -17.06 -2.61 -10.42
N LYS A 108 -15.85 -2.06 -10.50
CA LYS A 108 -14.67 -2.75 -11.04
C LYS A 108 -14.21 -3.87 -10.12
N TRP A 109 -14.01 -3.58 -8.84
CA TRP A 109 -13.53 -4.60 -7.90
C TRP A 109 -14.63 -5.61 -7.55
N ARG A 110 -15.90 -5.19 -7.53
CA ARG A 110 -17.03 -6.09 -7.32
C ARG A 110 -17.11 -7.13 -8.43
N ALA A 111 -17.16 -6.69 -9.69
CA ALA A 111 -17.22 -7.58 -10.83
C ALA A 111 -16.03 -8.56 -10.87
N TRP A 112 -14.83 -8.10 -10.49
CA TRP A 112 -13.68 -8.99 -10.43
C TRP A 112 -13.81 -10.10 -9.37
N PHE A 113 -14.35 -9.77 -8.19
CA PHE A 113 -14.55 -10.75 -7.11
C PHE A 113 -15.69 -11.76 -7.37
N GLU A 114 -16.51 -11.59 -8.40
CA GLU A 114 -17.52 -12.59 -8.77
C GLU A 114 -16.87 -13.91 -9.21
N ASP A 115 -15.74 -13.82 -9.92
CA ASP A 115 -15.02 -14.97 -10.48
C ASP A 115 -13.66 -15.24 -9.81
N ASN A 116 -13.22 -14.37 -8.90
CA ASN A 116 -11.84 -14.42 -8.39
C ASN A 116 -11.75 -14.30 -6.87
N ASN A 117 -10.83 -15.10 -6.31
CA ASN A 117 -10.27 -14.86 -4.98
C ASN A 117 -8.93 -14.15 -5.11
N GLY A 118 -8.61 -13.29 -4.15
CA GLY A 118 -7.34 -12.58 -4.16
C GLY A 118 -7.38 -11.20 -3.52
N VAL A 119 -6.47 -10.37 -4.01
CA VAL A 119 -6.25 -9.00 -3.52
C VAL A 119 -6.51 -8.02 -4.65
N VAL A 120 -7.32 -7.02 -4.36
CA VAL A 120 -7.50 -5.84 -5.20
C VAL A 120 -6.88 -4.64 -4.50
N ILE A 121 -5.92 -3.99 -5.16
CA ILE A 121 -5.25 -2.80 -4.63
C ILE A 121 -5.91 -1.56 -5.25
N LEU A 122 -6.49 -0.72 -4.40
CA LEU A 122 -7.18 0.51 -4.76
C LEU A 122 -6.21 1.68 -4.68
N LYS A 123 -6.02 2.35 -5.82
CA LYS A 123 -5.22 3.56 -5.97
C LYS A 123 -6.12 4.74 -6.31
N VAL A 124 -5.58 5.95 -6.19
CA VAL A 124 -6.28 7.17 -6.64
C VAL A 124 -6.56 7.11 -8.15
N ASP A 125 -5.58 6.62 -8.91
CA ASP A 125 -5.58 6.59 -10.38
C ASP A 125 -6.07 5.27 -10.98
N GLY A 126 -6.40 4.26 -10.17
CA GLY A 126 -6.88 2.99 -10.70
C GLY A 126 -6.93 1.84 -9.71
N VAL A 127 -7.01 0.64 -10.28
CA VAL A 127 -7.18 -0.62 -9.54
C VAL A 127 -6.17 -1.63 -10.06
N LEU A 128 -5.50 -2.36 -9.17
CA LEU A 128 -4.65 -3.49 -9.53
C LEU A 128 -5.22 -4.79 -8.96
N TYR A 129 -5.24 -5.83 -9.79
CA TYR A 129 -5.76 -7.15 -9.44
C TYR A 129 -4.63 -8.15 -9.27
N ASN A 130 -4.69 -8.92 -8.17
CA ASN A 130 -3.78 -10.02 -7.93
C ASN A 130 -4.59 -11.23 -7.46
N SER A 131 -4.69 -12.24 -8.33
CA SER A 131 -5.29 -13.52 -7.94
C SER A 131 -4.46 -14.21 -6.86
N ALA A 132 -5.11 -15.03 -6.05
CA ALA A 132 -4.43 -15.84 -5.03
C ALA A 132 -3.27 -16.67 -5.61
N ASP A 133 -3.45 -17.24 -6.80
CA ASP A 133 -2.43 -17.99 -7.54
C ASP A 133 -1.19 -17.17 -7.87
N LYS A 134 -1.41 -15.93 -8.36
CA LYS A 134 -0.32 -15.02 -8.69
C LYS A 134 0.47 -14.66 -7.43
N LEU A 135 -0.22 -14.35 -6.35
CA LEU A 135 0.39 -14.01 -5.06
C LEU A 135 1.19 -15.18 -4.49
N TYR A 136 0.63 -16.39 -4.51
CA TYR A 136 1.32 -17.58 -4.02
C TYR A 136 2.59 -17.91 -4.83
N ARG A 137 2.55 -17.82 -6.16
CA ARG A 137 3.74 -18.01 -7.01
C ARG A 137 4.84 -16.98 -6.73
N MET A 138 4.50 -15.77 -6.28
CA MET A 138 5.51 -14.80 -5.86
C MET A 138 6.24 -15.24 -4.57
N VAL A 139 5.55 -15.96 -3.69
CA VAL A 139 6.10 -16.52 -2.45
C VAL A 139 7.01 -17.71 -2.76
N GLU A 140 6.54 -18.66 -3.57
CA GLU A 140 7.33 -19.84 -3.97
C GLU A 140 8.70 -19.44 -4.53
N ARG A 141 8.72 -18.50 -5.49
CA ARG A 141 9.96 -18.00 -6.09
C ARG A 141 10.91 -17.35 -5.07
N GLN A 142 10.38 -16.72 -4.03
CA GLN A 142 11.19 -16.11 -2.97
C GLN A 142 11.79 -17.16 -2.03
N LEU A 143 11.04 -18.22 -1.72
CA LEU A 143 11.52 -19.34 -0.92
C LEU A 143 12.59 -20.14 -1.68
N GLU A 144 12.36 -20.45 -2.95
CA GLU A 144 13.32 -21.12 -3.83
C GLU A 144 14.63 -20.30 -3.96
N ALA A 145 14.53 -18.99 -4.19
CA ALA A 145 15.70 -18.12 -4.29
C ALA A 145 16.44 -17.90 -2.94
N SER A 146 15.82 -18.27 -1.81
CA SER A 146 16.42 -18.18 -0.47
C SER A 146 17.19 -19.45 -0.07
N ASP A 147 17.16 -20.50 -0.88
CA ASP A 147 17.99 -21.69 -0.68
C ASP A 147 19.48 -21.31 -0.79
N PRO A 148 20.30 -21.54 0.26
CA PRO A 148 21.73 -21.20 0.24
C PRO A 148 22.51 -21.81 -0.94
N ALA A 149 22.03 -22.91 -1.54
CA ALA A 149 22.64 -23.51 -2.72
C ALA A 149 22.64 -22.59 -3.96
N ASP A 150 21.60 -21.77 -4.15
CA ASP A 150 21.48 -20.90 -5.33
C ASP A 150 22.22 -19.56 -5.20
N ARG A 151 22.50 -19.12 -3.96
CA ARG A 151 23.38 -17.97 -3.70
C ARG A 151 24.81 -18.19 -4.20
N ILE A 152 25.27 -19.44 -4.25
CA ILE A 152 26.61 -19.79 -4.72
C ILE A 152 26.66 -19.81 -6.25
N ARG A 153 25.59 -20.30 -6.93
CA ARG A 153 25.53 -20.38 -8.40
C ARG A 153 25.29 -19.04 -9.08
N ASN A 154 24.54 -18.12 -8.45
CA ASN A 154 24.18 -16.83 -9.06
C ASN A 154 25.04 -15.64 -8.62
N ARG A 155 26.15 -15.87 -7.92
CA ARG A 155 27.19 -14.84 -7.77
C ARG A 155 27.83 -14.60 -9.14
N LYS A 156 27.28 -13.65 -9.91
CA LYS A 156 28.04 -12.99 -10.98
C LYS A 156 29.37 -12.55 -10.35
N PRO A 157 30.53 -12.88 -10.94
CA PRO A 157 31.80 -12.41 -10.40
C PRO A 157 31.69 -10.90 -10.28
N ALA A 158 31.98 -10.38 -9.09
CA ALA A 158 32.03 -8.96 -8.85
C ALA A 158 32.89 -8.38 -9.97
N ARG A 159 32.31 -7.52 -10.82
CA ARG A 159 33.11 -6.73 -11.75
C ARG A 159 34.02 -5.91 -10.87
N VAL A 160 35.28 -6.34 -10.77
CA VAL A 160 36.36 -5.55 -10.21
C VAL A 160 36.43 -4.31 -11.10
N GLY A 161 35.69 -3.28 -10.69
CA GLY A 161 35.74 -1.98 -11.33
C GLY A 161 37.19 -1.54 -11.30
N LYS A 162 37.76 -1.31 -12.49
CA LYS A 162 39.07 -0.69 -12.62
C LYS A 162 39.01 0.60 -11.80
N ARG A 163 39.87 0.65 -10.78
CA ARG A 163 40.10 1.79 -9.90
C ARG A 163 40.38 3.01 -10.79
N THR A 164 39.39 3.86 -11.01
CA THR A 164 39.61 5.18 -11.61
C THR A 164 40.40 5.98 -10.59
N THR A 165 41.66 6.25 -10.92
CA THR A 165 42.51 7.19 -10.20
C THR A 165 41.78 8.52 -10.08
N HIS A 166 41.48 8.93 -8.85
CA HIS A 166 40.98 10.26 -8.54
C HIS A 166 42.02 11.29 -8.96
N THR A 167 41.76 12.03 -10.04
CA THR A 167 42.42 13.30 -10.31
C THR A 167 41.71 14.35 -9.44
N PRO A 168 42.42 15.09 -8.55
CA PRO A 168 41.80 16.16 -7.79
C PRO A 168 41.41 17.31 -8.74
N PRO A 169 40.31 18.04 -8.45
CA PRO A 169 39.89 19.17 -9.26
C PRO A 169 40.93 20.30 -9.19
N PRO A 170 41.14 21.05 -10.30
CA PRO A 170 42.06 22.17 -10.31
C PRO A 170 41.59 23.27 -9.36
N GLN A 171 42.51 23.79 -8.54
CA GLN A 171 42.29 24.97 -7.70
C GLN A 171 41.96 26.16 -8.61
N GLN A 172 40.72 26.63 -8.55
CA GLN A 172 40.35 27.88 -9.18
C GLN A 172 40.97 29.04 -8.41
N SER A 173 41.82 29.74 -9.14
CA SER A 173 42.45 31.01 -8.84
C SER A 173 41.46 32.08 -8.39
N ARG A 174 41.89 32.82 -7.35
CA ARG A 174 41.49 34.17 -6.94
C ARG A 174 40.58 34.92 -7.90
N LEU A 175 39.41 35.33 -7.41
CA LEU A 175 38.62 36.41 -8.00
C LEU A 175 39.31 37.76 -7.73
N PRO A 176 39.30 38.70 -8.69
CA PRO A 176 39.74 40.07 -8.48
C PRO A 176 38.63 40.92 -7.83
N ASP A 177 39.06 41.89 -7.03
CA ASP A 177 38.27 43.05 -6.59
C ASP A 177 37.83 43.87 -7.81
N TRP A 178 36.55 44.26 -7.85
CA TRP A 178 36.20 45.60 -8.34
C TRP A 178 34.82 46.07 -7.86
N ASP A 179 34.84 47.36 -7.52
CA ASP A 179 33.76 48.22 -7.08
C ASP A 179 32.58 48.28 -8.06
N SER A 180 31.40 48.54 -7.51
CA SER A 180 30.40 49.40 -8.15
C SER A 180 29.54 50.04 -7.06
N GLU A 181 29.84 51.31 -6.80
CA GLU A 181 28.95 52.30 -6.22
C GLU A 181 27.63 52.36 -7.02
N GLY A 182 26.50 52.63 -6.35
CA GLY A 182 25.31 53.08 -7.06
C GLY A 182 23.98 52.85 -6.35
N ASP A 183 23.58 53.86 -5.59
CA ASP A 183 22.20 54.35 -5.45
C ASP A 183 21.15 53.49 -4.73
N GLU A 184 20.99 53.73 -3.42
CA GLU A 184 19.69 53.63 -2.75
C GLU A 184 19.24 55.01 -2.30
N SER A 185 18.35 55.59 -3.10
CA SER A 185 17.54 56.75 -2.77
C SER A 185 16.54 56.40 -1.65
N SER A 186 16.73 57.09 -0.52
CA SER A 186 15.72 57.56 0.43
C SER A 186 14.25 57.27 0.10
N LEU A 187 13.57 56.54 0.99
CA LEU A 187 12.16 56.77 1.26
C LEU A 187 11.94 56.87 2.77
N ASP A 188 11.60 58.10 3.16
CA ASP A 188 11.21 58.56 4.48
C ASP A 188 10.04 57.77 5.05
N LEU A 189 10.17 57.40 6.32
CA LEU A 189 9.09 57.01 7.21
C LEU A 189 8.75 58.21 8.08
N SER A 190 7.55 58.78 7.92
CA SER A 190 6.89 59.50 9.02
C SER A 190 5.37 59.63 8.80
N VAL A 191 4.66 59.13 9.82
CA VAL A 191 3.43 59.62 10.48
C VAL A 191 2.19 59.92 9.62
#